data_AF-A0A0G4KCV0-F1
#
_entry.id   AF-A0A0G4KCV0-F1
#
_cell.length_a   1.000
_cell.length_b   1.000
_cell.length_c   1.000
_cell.angle_alpha   90.00
_cell.angle_beta   90.00
_cell.angle_gamma   90.00
#
_symmetry.space_group_name_H-M   'P 1'
#
loop_
_entity.id
_entity.type
_entity.pdbx_description
1 polymer ?
#
loop_
_entity_poly.entity_id
_entity_poly.type
_entity_poly.pdbx_seq_one_letter_code
_entity_poly.pdbx_strand_id
1 'polypeptide(L)'
;MPLAARQTTPEPGTPLYLCHENCGTSITLSREEGYCTNWQYIARLDACLLCANEHNIWQYYGNSVTAAATTCGFTATPARL
;
A
#
# COMPACT_ATOMS: atom_id res chain seq x y z
N MET A 1 -18.41 -13.05 -11.16
CA MET A 1 -18.18 -12.63 -9.75
C MET A 1 -19.33 -11.73 -9.31
N PRO A 2 -20.08 -12.07 -8.25
CA PRO A 2 -21.17 -11.23 -7.75
C PRO A 2 -20.65 -9.90 -7.19
N LEU A 3 -21.44 -8.83 -7.31
CA LEU A 3 -21.09 -7.47 -6.90
C LEU A 3 -20.69 -7.39 -5.41
N ALA A 4 -21.35 -8.15 -4.54
CA ALA A 4 -21.04 -8.22 -3.12
C ALA A 4 -19.61 -8.71 -2.83
N ALA A 5 -19.09 -9.65 -3.63
CA ALA A 5 -17.72 -10.15 -3.48
C ALA A 5 -16.66 -9.18 -4.04
N ARG A 6 -17.07 -8.19 -4.86
CA ARG A 6 -16.16 -7.14 -5.37
C ARG A 6 -15.98 -5.97 -4.40
N GLN A 7 -16.85 -5.84 -3.40
CA GLN A 7 -16.95 -4.67 -2.51
C GLN A 7 -16.88 -5.05 -1.02
N THR A 8 -16.28 -6.19 -0.66
CA THR A 8 -15.92 -6.45 0.73
C THR A 8 -14.87 -5.43 1.16
N THR A 9 -15.36 -4.30 1.67
CA THR A 9 -14.53 -3.33 2.35
C THR A 9 -14.13 -3.98 3.67
N PRO A 10 -12.84 -4.16 3.95
CA PRO A 10 -12.40 -4.71 5.23
C PRO A 10 -12.97 -3.86 6.38
N GLU A 11 -13.29 -4.48 7.52
CA GLU A 11 -13.77 -3.72 8.67
C GLU A 11 -12.65 -2.84 9.25
N PRO A 12 -12.91 -1.57 9.61
CA PRO A 12 -11.92 -0.69 10.22
C PRO A 12 -11.24 -1.33 11.43
N GLY A 13 -9.92 -1.16 11.55
CA GLY A 13 -9.12 -1.72 12.64
C GLY A 13 -8.71 -3.20 12.46
N THR A 14 -9.18 -3.89 11.42
CA THR A 14 -8.65 -5.22 11.08
C THR A 14 -7.26 -5.12 10.44
N PRO A 15 -6.41 -6.16 10.55
CA PRO A 15 -5.11 -6.19 9.88
C PRO A 15 -5.21 -5.96 8.36
N LEU A 16 -6.24 -6.54 7.72
CA LEU A 16 -6.51 -6.34 6.30
C LEU A 16 -6.85 -4.86 5.99
N TYR A 17 -7.73 -4.24 6.78
CA TYR A 17 -8.06 -2.82 6.61
C TYR A 17 -6.83 -1.93 6.74
N LEU A 18 -6.04 -2.14 7.78
CA LEU A 18 -4.82 -1.38 8.02
C LEU A 18 -3.82 -1.55 6.87
N CYS A 19 -3.72 -2.76 6.31
CA CYS A 19 -2.88 -3.00 5.14
C CYS A 19 -3.36 -2.22 3.90
N HIS A 20 -4.66 -2.25 3.61
CA HIS A 20 -5.28 -1.44 2.56
C HIS A 20 -5.07 0.06 2.78
N GLU A 21 -5.23 0.54 4.02
CA GLU A 21 -5.02 1.94 4.39
C GLU A 21 -3.56 2.35 4.17
N ASN A 22 -2.59 1.55 4.60
CA ASN A 22 -1.18 1.84 4.42
C ASN A 22 -0.81 1.94 2.94
N CYS A 23 -1.21 0.96 2.12
CA CYS A 23 -0.94 0.95 0.69
C CYS A 23 -1.65 2.10 -0.06
N GLY A 24 -2.90 2.39 0.30
CA GLY A 24 -3.64 3.52 -0.28
C GLY A 24 -3.04 4.87 0.10
N THR A 25 -2.69 5.03 1.38
CA THR A 25 -2.14 6.28 1.92
C THR A 25 -0.74 6.54 1.36
N SER A 26 0.10 5.53 1.17
CA SER A 26 1.41 5.73 0.54
C SER A 26 1.28 6.27 -0.89
N ILE A 27 0.27 5.86 -1.65
CA ILE A 27 -0.02 6.40 -3.00
C ILE A 27 -0.57 7.82 -2.93
N THR A 28 -1.40 8.13 -1.93
CA THR A 28 -1.91 9.50 -1.75
C THR A 28 -0.77 10.45 -1.41
N LEU A 29 0.08 10.08 -0.44
CA LEU A 29 1.23 10.88 -0.03
C LEU A 29 2.26 11.02 -1.15
N SER A 30 2.38 10.04 -2.06
CA SER A 30 3.30 10.15 -3.21
C SER A 30 2.91 11.20 -4.24
N ARG A 31 1.79 11.89 -4.06
CA ARG A 31 1.34 13.01 -4.90
C ARG A 31 1.80 14.36 -4.36
N GLU A 32 2.32 14.40 -3.14
CA GLU A 32 2.83 15.61 -2.51
C GLU A 32 4.23 15.95 -3.04
N GLU A 33 4.58 17.24 -3.07
CA GLU A 33 5.93 17.67 -3.44
C GLU A 33 6.94 17.18 -2.39
N GLY A 34 8.09 16.67 -2.83
CA GLY A 34 9.17 16.23 -1.92
C GLY A 34 8.88 14.97 -1.10
N TYR A 35 7.84 14.20 -1.44
CA TYR A 35 7.37 13.04 -0.68
C TYR A 35 8.45 11.97 -0.40
N CYS A 36 9.50 11.88 -1.23
CA CYS A 36 10.61 10.94 -1.03
C CYS A 36 11.35 11.12 0.31
N THR A 37 11.24 12.28 0.95
CA THR A 37 11.80 12.56 2.28
C THR A 37 10.73 12.71 3.37
N ASN A 38 9.45 12.54 3.00
CA ASN A 38 8.34 12.60 3.94
C ASN A 38 8.30 11.28 4.75
N TRP A 39 8.54 11.37 6.04
CA TRP A 39 8.54 10.21 6.95
C TRP A 39 7.22 9.46 6.96
N GLN A 40 6.08 10.14 6.73
CA GLN A 40 4.77 9.50 6.66
C GLN A 40 4.66 8.62 5.42
N TYR A 41 5.16 9.10 4.27
CA TYR A 41 5.19 8.29 3.05
C TYR A 41 6.03 7.05 3.25
N ILE A 42 7.25 7.21 3.77
CA ILE A 42 8.20 6.11 4.00
C ILE A 42 7.58 5.08 4.96
N ALA A 43 7.04 5.51 6.10
CA ALA A 43 6.43 4.62 7.08
C ALA A 43 5.22 3.85 6.52
N ARG A 44 4.37 4.51 5.72
CA ARG A 44 3.20 3.87 5.10
C ARG A 44 3.60 2.92 3.97
N LEU A 45 4.62 3.26 3.19
CA LEU A 45 5.21 2.38 2.19
C LEU A 45 5.73 1.10 2.84
N ASP A 46 6.58 1.22 3.88
CA ASP A 46 7.14 0.07 4.59
C ASP A 46 6.03 -0.81 5.18
N ALA A 47 5.05 -0.19 5.85
CA ALA A 47 3.93 -0.93 6.43
C ALA A 47 3.07 -1.65 5.37
N CYS A 48 2.88 -1.05 4.19
CA CYS A 48 2.23 -1.70 3.06
C CYS A 48 3.01 -2.94 2.59
N LEU A 49 4.33 -2.80 2.40
CA LEU A 49 5.17 -3.88 1.88
C LEU A 49 5.24 -5.07 2.85
N LEU A 50 5.11 -4.85 4.17
CA LEU A 50 5.11 -5.94 5.15
C LEU A 50 3.90 -6.87 5.04
N CYS A 51 2.73 -6.38 4.63
CA CYS A 51 1.47 -7.13 4.71
C CYS A 51 0.82 -7.42 3.35
N ALA A 52 1.26 -6.77 2.25
CA ALA A 52 0.51 -6.79 1.00
C ALA A 52 0.37 -8.19 0.37
N ASN A 53 1.37 -9.08 0.53
CA ASN A 53 1.28 -10.46 0.06
C ASN A 53 0.47 -11.35 1.01
N GLU A 54 0.64 -11.18 2.32
CA GLU A 54 -0.10 -11.94 3.35
C GLU A 54 -1.61 -11.80 3.16
N HIS A 55 -2.05 -10.58 2.87
CA HIS A 55 -3.44 -10.28 2.61
C HIS A 55 -3.86 -10.40 1.14
N ASN A 56 -2.94 -10.80 0.25
CA ASN A 56 -3.17 -10.91 -1.20
C ASN A 56 -3.74 -9.63 -1.85
N ILE A 57 -3.33 -8.46 -1.35
CA ILE A 57 -3.80 -7.15 -1.84
C ILE A 57 -2.81 -6.48 -2.79
N TRP A 58 -1.60 -7.03 -2.93
CA TRP A 58 -0.58 -6.44 -3.80
C TRP A 58 -1.06 -6.27 -5.25
N GLN A 59 -1.91 -7.16 -5.74
CA GLN A 59 -2.54 -7.06 -7.06
C GLN A 59 -3.31 -5.74 -7.29
N TYR A 60 -3.78 -5.08 -6.23
CA TYR A 60 -4.55 -3.83 -6.33
C TYR A 60 -3.67 -2.57 -6.24
N TYR A 61 -2.54 -2.65 -5.53
CA TYR A 61 -1.70 -1.48 -5.21
C TYR A 61 -0.34 -1.50 -5.89
N GLY A 62 0.13 -2.68 -6.31
CA GLY A 62 1.53 -2.94 -6.62
C GLY A 62 2.10 -2.04 -7.70
N ASN A 63 1.34 -1.79 -8.77
CA ASN A 63 1.79 -0.92 -9.86
C ASN A 63 2.02 0.52 -9.38
N SER A 64 1.08 1.10 -8.64
CA SER A 64 1.17 2.48 -8.16
C SER A 64 2.20 2.64 -7.04
N VAL A 65 2.26 1.68 -6.11
CA VAL A 65 3.27 1.67 -5.03
C VAL A 65 4.67 1.54 -5.63
N THR A 66 4.86 0.64 -6.60
CA THR A 66 6.16 0.47 -7.26
C THR A 66 6.57 1.73 -8.02
N ALA A 67 5.66 2.33 -8.80
CA ALA A 67 5.96 3.55 -9.52
C ALA A 67 6.43 4.67 -8.56
N ALA A 68 5.68 4.91 -7.48
CA ALA A 68 6.05 5.91 -6.47
C ALA A 68 7.40 5.61 -5.81
N ALA A 69 7.62 4.37 -5.35
CA ALA A 69 8.87 3.98 -4.69
C ALA A 69 10.08 4.15 -5.62
N THR A 70 9.96 3.72 -6.88
CA THR A 70 11.05 3.81 -7.86
C THR A 70 11.43 5.25 -8.20
N THR A 71 10.48 6.19 -8.22
CA THR A 71 10.78 7.62 -8.38
C THR A 71 11.69 8.15 -7.26
N CYS A 72 11.55 7.59 -6.05
CA CYS A 72 12.41 7.92 -4.91
C CYS A 72 13.70 7.09 -4.83
N GLY A 73 13.95 6.18 -5.78
CA GLY A 73 15.06 5.23 -5.73
C GLY A 73 14.88 4.09 -4.74
N PHE A 74 13.67 3.89 -4.21
CA PHE A 74 13.33 2.79 -3.32
C PHE A 74 12.91 1.54 -4.10
N THR A 75 13.06 0.38 -3.46
CA THR A 75 12.55 -0.89 -3.98
C THR A 75 11.21 -1.21 -3.31
N ALA A 76 10.18 -1.51 -4.11
CA ALA A 76 8.88 -1.94 -3.61
C ALA A 76 8.67 -3.43 -3.89
N THR A 77 9.22 -4.27 -3.02
CA THR A 77 8.98 -5.72 -3.04
C THR A 77 8.32 -6.11 -1.72
N PRO A 78 7.05 -6.53 -1.73
CA PRO A 78 6.39 -6.90 -0.49
C PRO A 78 7.02 -8.16 0.11
N ALA A 79 7.10 -8.18 1.43
CA ALA A 79 7.57 -9.34 2.17
C ALA A 79 6.66 -10.55 1.92
N ARG A 80 7.22 -11.74 2.10
CA ARG A 80 6.47 -12.98 2.30
C ARG A 80 6.75 -13.37 3.74
N LEU A 81 5.90 -12.91 4.66
CA LEU A 81 6.01 -13.28 6.07
C LEU A 81 5.46 -14.69 6.31
#